data_AF-A0A836QIJ8-F1
#
_entry.id   AF-A0A836QIJ8-F1
#
_cell.length_a   1.000
_cell.length_b   1.000
_cell.length_c   1.000
_cell.angle_alpha   90.00
_cell.angle_beta   90.00
_cell.angle_gamma   90.00
#
_symmetry.space_group_name_H-M   'P 1'
#
loop_
_entity.id
_entity.type
_entity.pdbx_description
1 polymer ?
#
loop_
_entity_poly.entity_id
_entity_poly.type
_entity_poly.pdbx_seq_one_letter_code
_entity_poly.pdbx_strand_id
1 'polypeptide(L)'
;KSVLGYFIQHRREVVVRRTQYDLRKARERAHILEGLLVALKNIDTVIKLIRASKTPEAARTGLMDKYKITQIQAQAILDMRLQRLVSLEREKIQAEHKELTKTISRLEAILVSEKLVIEIIKDELLEIKKKYADERRTEIADATDDITLEDMLIEEEMVVTVSHDGYIKRNAVSLYRSQHRGGMGVKGMQIRQEDVVEDIFVASTHDYMLCFTTRGRLHWIKVHRLPQAGRAGRGKALVNLLQLKDGETVSTALSVREFSDGKFVLMVTRKGVVKKTALPLFRNPRAGGIIALNLDSDDELVRARITDGSRQVFLATLQGKAIRFEESQVRAMGRNAAGVRGIRLA
;
A
#
# COMPACT_ATOMS: atom_id res chain seq x y z
N LYS A 1 -11.77 11.49 -10.41
CA LYS A 1 -12.85 10.56 -9.96
C LYS A 1 -13.95 10.41 -11.01
N SER A 2 -14.47 11.49 -11.60
CA SER A 2 -15.58 11.45 -12.58
C SER A 2 -15.27 10.66 -13.85
N VAL A 3 -14.05 10.76 -14.40
CA VAL A 3 -13.64 10.04 -15.63
C VAL A 3 -13.72 8.52 -15.47
N LEU A 4 -13.23 7.98 -14.35
CA LEU A 4 -13.31 6.54 -14.06
C LEU A 4 -14.75 6.06 -13.91
N GLY A 5 -15.62 6.88 -13.33
CA GLY A 5 -17.05 6.60 -13.23
C GLY A 5 -17.70 6.45 -14.60
N TYR A 6 -17.46 7.41 -15.51
CA TYR A 6 -17.98 7.35 -16.88
C TYR A 6 -17.43 6.16 -17.68
N PHE A 7 -16.14 5.84 -17.51
CA PHE A 7 -15.55 4.68 -18.16
C PHE A 7 -16.22 3.36 -17.74
N ILE A 8 -16.46 3.16 -16.45
CA ILE A 8 -17.13 1.96 -15.93
C ILE A 8 -18.56 1.88 -16.45
N GLN A 9 -19.28 3.00 -16.46
CA GLN A 9 -20.65 3.04 -16.97
C GLN A 9 -20.73 2.67 -18.45
N HIS A 10 -19.84 3.23 -19.27
CA HIS A 10 -19.75 2.88 -20.68
C HIS A 10 -19.40 1.39 -20.87
N ARG A 11 -18.47 0.85 -20.08
CA ARG A 11 -18.10 -0.56 -20.18
C ARG A 11 -19.27 -1.49 -19.84
N ARG A 12 -20.06 -1.15 -18.83
CA ARG A 12 -21.29 -1.87 -18.47
C ARG A 12 -22.27 -1.89 -19.65
N GLU A 13 -22.53 -0.76 -20.28
CA GLU A 13 -23.42 -0.68 -21.44
C GLU A 13 -22.94 -1.59 -22.59
N VAL A 14 -21.65 -1.58 -22.89
CA VAL A 14 -21.04 -2.43 -23.92
C VAL A 14 -21.20 -3.91 -23.60
N VAL A 15 -20.92 -4.32 -22.36
CA VAL A 15 -21.05 -5.73 -21.94
C VAL A 15 -22.51 -6.19 -22.05
N VAL A 16 -23.47 -5.38 -21.57
CA VAL A 16 -24.90 -5.69 -21.67
C VAL A 16 -25.33 -5.85 -23.13
N ARG A 17 -24.98 -4.91 -24.01
CA ARG A 17 -25.32 -4.98 -25.44
C ARG A 17 -24.73 -6.22 -26.12
N ARG A 18 -23.47 -6.57 -25.80
CA ARG A 18 -22.82 -7.78 -26.30
C ARG A 18 -23.56 -9.03 -25.83
N THR A 19 -23.85 -9.13 -24.54
CA THR A 19 -24.60 -10.27 -23.96
C THR A 19 -26.00 -10.40 -24.56
N GLN A 20 -26.70 -9.30 -24.80
CA GLN A 20 -28.01 -9.32 -25.48
C GLN A 20 -27.91 -9.81 -26.92
N TYR A 21 -26.88 -9.37 -27.65
CA TYR A 21 -26.62 -9.84 -29.01
C TYR A 21 -26.37 -11.34 -29.05
N ASP A 22 -25.49 -11.83 -28.18
CA ASP A 22 -25.15 -13.26 -28.08
C ASP A 22 -26.36 -14.10 -27.66
N LEU A 23 -27.15 -13.60 -26.71
CA LEU A 23 -28.39 -14.26 -26.26
C LEU A 23 -29.39 -14.39 -27.39
N ARG A 24 -29.59 -13.33 -28.20
CA ARG A 24 -30.49 -13.37 -29.36
C ARG A 24 -30.03 -14.42 -30.37
N LYS A 25 -28.74 -14.44 -30.73
CA LYS A 25 -28.19 -15.44 -31.66
C LYS A 25 -28.32 -16.87 -31.12
N ALA A 26 -28.04 -17.07 -29.83
CA ALA A 26 -28.17 -18.38 -29.20
C ALA A 26 -29.62 -18.87 -29.21
N ARG A 27 -30.60 -17.99 -28.93
CA ARG A 27 -32.03 -18.30 -28.99
C ARG A 27 -32.50 -18.64 -30.40
N GLU A 28 -32.11 -17.84 -31.40
CA GLU A 28 -32.43 -18.12 -32.81
C GLU A 28 -31.92 -19.50 -33.25
N ARG A 29 -30.69 -19.85 -32.86
CA ARG A 29 -30.10 -21.15 -33.16
C ARG A 29 -30.78 -22.30 -32.41
N ALA A 30 -31.03 -22.13 -31.11
CA ALA A 30 -31.73 -23.13 -30.29
C ALA A 30 -33.14 -23.39 -30.84
N HIS A 31 -33.86 -22.34 -31.24
CA HIS A 31 -35.18 -22.43 -31.87
C HIS A 31 -35.17 -23.33 -33.12
N ILE A 32 -34.18 -23.16 -34.00
CA ILE A 32 -34.05 -24.03 -35.19
C ILE A 32 -33.76 -25.48 -34.79
N LEU A 33 -32.84 -25.69 -33.85
CA LEU A 33 -32.47 -27.05 -33.41
C LEU A 33 -33.63 -27.77 -32.73
N GLU A 34 -34.47 -27.06 -31.97
CA GLU A 34 -35.68 -27.62 -31.36
C GLU A 34 -36.63 -28.17 -32.43
N GLY A 35 -36.88 -27.41 -33.50
CA GLY A 35 -37.70 -27.86 -34.63
C GLY A 35 -37.10 -29.09 -35.32
N LEU A 36 -35.78 -29.11 -35.53
CA LEU A 36 -35.09 -30.26 -36.10
C LEU A 36 -35.18 -31.50 -35.20
N LEU A 37 -35.05 -31.35 -33.89
CA LEU A 37 -35.18 -32.46 -32.93
C LEU A 37 -36.60 -33.03 -32.91
N VAL A 38 -37.63 -32.19 -32.98
CA VAL A 38 -39.04 -32.61 -33.10
C VAL A 38 -39.25 -33.40 -34.39
N ALA A 39 -38.67 -32.95 -35.51
CA ALA A 39 -38.74 -33.64 -36.78
C ALA A 39 -38.01 -35.00 -36.77
N LEU A 40 -36.79 -35.05 -36.22
CA LEU A 40 -35.99 -36.27 -36.10
C LEU A 40 -36.65 -37.32 -35.20
N LYS A 41 -37.39 -36.90 -34.17
CA LYS A 41 -38.16 -37.81 -33.31
C LYS A 41 -39.36 -38.45 -34.03
N ASN A 42 -39.93 -37.78 -35.04
CA ASN A 42 -41.15 -38.19 -35.74
C ASN A 42 -40.93 -38.40 -37.25
N ILE A 43 -39.73 -38.85 -37.64
CA ILE A 43 -39.24 -38.76 -39.03
C ILE A 43 -40.17 -39.43 -40.06
N ASP A 44 -40.71 -40.61 -39.75
CA ASP A 44 -41.57 -41.34 -40.71
C ASP A 44 -42.84 -40.58 -41.05
N THR A 45 -43.42 -39.92 -40.05
CA THR A 45 -44.63 -39.11 -40.22
C THR A 45 -44.37 -37.78 -40.90
N VAL A 46 -43.18 -37.20 -40.70
CA VAL A 46 -42.70 -36.00 -41.42
C VAL A 46 -42.48 -36.33 -42.89
N ILE A 47 -41.80 -37.44 -43.20
CA ILE A 47 -41.55 -37.89 -44.57
C ILE A 47 -42.87 -38.20 -45.30
N LYS A 48 -43.82 -38.88 -44.64
CA LYS A 48 -45.15 -39.15 -45.23
C LYS A 48 -45.89 -37.86 -45.58
N LEU A 49 -45.86 -36.86 -44.70
CA LEU A 49 -46.48 -35.55 -44.93
C LEU A 49 -45.83 -34.81 -46.10
N ILE A 50 -44.49 -34.80 -46.16
CA ILE A 50 -43.75 -34.16 -47.25
C ILE A 50 -44.05 -34.84 -48.59
N ARG A 51 -44.06 -36.19 -48.65
CA ARG A 51 -44.38 -36.94 -49.89
C ARG A 51 -45.82 -36.76 -50.36
N ALA A 52 -46.77 -36.57 -49.44
CA ALA A 52 -48.18 -36.35 -49.78
C ALA A 52 -48.48 -34.92 -50.26
N SER A 53 -47.57 -33.98 -50.02
CA SER A 53 -47.74 -32.56 -50.36
C SER A 53 -47.34 -32.29 -51.81
N LYS A 54 -48.17 -31.53 -52.54
CA LYS A 54 -47.92 -31.21 -53.97
C LYS A 54 -46.90 -30.08 -54.19
N THR A 55 -46.70 -29.20 -53.21
CA THR A 55 -45.75 -28.09 -53.27
C THR A 55 -44.95 -27.95 -51.97
N PRO A 56 -43.74 -27.35 -52.00
CA PRO A 56 -42.95 -27.06 -50.80
C PRO A 56 -43.71 -26.19 -49.78
N GLU A 57 -44.54 -25.26 -50.26
CA GLU A 57 -45.35 -24.39 -49.40
C GLU A 57 -46.47 -25.16 -48.68
N ALA A 58 -47.10 -26.12 -49.36
CA ALA A 58 -48.09 -27.00 -48.75
C ALA A 58 -47.45 -27.91 -47.69
N ALA A 59 -46.25 -28.44 -47.96
CA ALA A 59 -45.48 -29.23 -46.98
C ALA A 59 -45.10 -28.39 -45.76
N ARG A 60 -44.63 -27.15 -45.97
CA ARG A 60 -44.29 -26.22 -44.89
C ARG A 60 -45.48 -25.92 -43.99
N THR A 61 -46.62 -25.59 -44.59
CA THR A 61 -47.87 -25.27 -43.85
C THR A 61 -48.36 -26.49 -43.08
N GLY A 62 -48.36 -27.68 -43.69
CA GLY A 62 -48.72 -28.92 -43.02
C GLY A 62 -47.80 -29.30 -41.85
N LEU A 63 -46.50 -29.01 -41.93
CA LEU A 63 -45.56 -29.19 -40.81
C LEU A 63 -45.84 -28.20 -39.67
N MET A 64 -46.12 -26.94 -40.00
CA MET A 64 -46.48 -25.91 -39.02
C MET A 64 -47.77 -26.28 -38.28
N ASP A 65 -48.82 -26.66 -39.00
CA ASP A 65 -50.11 -26.98 -38.39
C ASP A 65 -50.05 -28.23 -37.51
N LYS A 66 -49.35 -29.27 -37.99
CA LYS A 66 -49.29 -30.56 -37.30
C LYS A 66 -48.40 -30.55 -36.06
N TYR A 67 -47.26 -29.86 -36.11
CA TYR A 67 -46.28 -29.85 -35.01
C TYR A 67 -46.25 -28.52 -34.24
N LYS A 68 -47.10 -27.55 -34.60
CA LYS A 68 -47.15 -26.21 -34.00
C LYS A 68 -45.79 -25.52 -33.97
N ILE A 69 -45.00 -25.71 -35.02
CA ILE A 69 -43.66 -25.13 -35.18
C ILE A 69 -43.73 -23.85 -36.04
N THR A 70 -42.72 -22.98 -35.91
CA THR A 70 -42.70 -21.73 -36.68
C THR A 70 -42.28 -21.95 -38.14
N GLN A 71 -42.56 -20.96 -38.98
CA GLN A 71 -42.17 -20.99 -40.41
C GLN A 71 -40.66 -21.21 -40.61
N ILE A 72 -39.81 -20.62 -39.75
CA ILE A 72 -38.35 -20.76 -39.79
C ILE A 72 -37.94 -22.20 -39.46
N GLN A 73 -38.56 -22.82 -38.45
CA GLN A 73 -38.31 -24.23 -38.10
C GLN A 73 -38.78 -25.17 -39.23
N ALA A 74 -39.97 -24.93 -39.77
CA ALA A 74 -40.52 -25.73 -40.86
C ALA A 74 -39.63 -25.66 -42.11
N GLN A 75 -39.14 -24.46 -42.46
CA GLN A 75 -38.18 -24.29 -43.55
C GLN A 75 -36.88 -25.04 -43.28
N ALA A 76 -36.32 -24.94 -42.07
CA ALA A 76 -35.09 -25.67 -41.70
C ALA A 76 -35.25 -27.21 -41.76
N ILE A 77 -36.45 -27.73 -41.50
CA ILE A 77 -36.77 -29.16 -41.64
C ILE A 77 -36.80 -29.56 -43.11
N LEU A 78 -37.38 -28.74 -43.99
CA LEU A 78 -37.41 -28.99 -45.43
C LEU A 78 -36.01 -28.93 -46.06
N ASP A 79 -35.16 -28.03 -45.58
CA ASP A 79 -33.77 -27.88 -46.05
C ASP A 79 -32.80 -28.91 -45.44
N MET A 80 -33.32 -29.84 -44.63
CA MET A 80 -32.53 -30.89 -43.99
C MET A 80 -32.00 -31.90 -45.02
N ARG A 81 -30.70 -32.22 -44.94
CA ARG A 81 -30.08 -33.28 -45.75
C ARG A 81 -30.27 -34.65 -45.12
N LEU A 82 -30.47 -35.69 -45.93
CA LEU A 82 -30.69 -37.08 -45.48
C LEU A 82 -29.58 -37.62 -44.56
N GLN A 83 -28.33 -37.16 -44.72
CA GLN A 83 -27.20 -37.53 -43.85
C GLN A 83 -27.43 -37.19 -42.36
N ARG A 84 -28.30 -36.21 -42.05
CA ARG A 84 -28.61 -35.82 -40.66
C ARG A 84 -29.47 -36.84 -39.91
N LEU A 85 -29.95 -37.88 -40.59
CA LEU A 85 -30.72 -38.97 -40.00
C LEU A 85 -29.84 -40.03 -39.31
N VAL A 86 -28.53 -40.02 -39.58
CA VAL A 86 -27.57 -40.93 -38.94
C VAL A 86 -27.53 -40.67 -37.44
N SER A 87 -27.47 -41.73 -36.62
CA SER A 87 -27.49 -41.63 -35.15
C SER A 87 -26.47 -40.64 -34.59
N LEU A 88 -25.25 -40.63 -35.14
CA LEU A 88 -24.18 -39.72 -34.73
C LEU A 88 -24.52 -38.24 -34.99
N GLU A 89 -25.16 -37.92 -36.12
CA GLU A 89 -25.56 -36.54 -36.44
C GLU A 89 -26.72 -36.07 -35.57
N ARG A 90 -27.65 -36.98 -35.23
CA ARG A 90 -28.71 -36.71 -34.27
C ARG A 90 -28.15 -36.40 -32.88
N GLU A 91 -27.18 -37.19 -32.42
CA GLU A 91 -26.50 -36.97 -31.14
C GLU A 91 -25.78 -35.62 -31.11
N LYS A 92 -25.09 -35.23 -32.20
CA LYS A 92 -24.46 -33.91 -32.32
C LYS A 92 -25.47 -32.77 -32.22
N ILE A 93 -26.61 -32.86 -32.91
CA ILE A 93 -27.69 -31.84 -32.85
C ILE A 93 -28.24 -31.74 -31.41
N GLN A 94 -28.43 -32.87 -30.75
CA GLN A 94 -28.91 -32.90 -29.37
C GLN A 94 -27.88 -32.33 -28.38
N ALA A 95 -26.60 -32.63 -28.58
CA ALA A 95 -25.50 -32.06 -27.79
C ALA A 95 -25.41 -30.53 -27.99
N GLU A 96 -25.44 -30.07 -29.24
CA GLU A 96 -25.43 -28.64 -29.59
C GLU A 96 -26.61 -27.89 -28.94
N HIS A 97 -27.82 -28.45 -29.02
CA HIS A 97 -28.99 -27.88 -28.37
C HIS A 97 -28.84 -27.80 -26.84
N LYS A 98 -28.29 -28.85 -26.20
CA LYS A 98 -28.06 -28.88 -24.75
C LYS A 98 -27.02 -27.84 -24.32
N GLU A 99 -25.94 -27.66 -25.08
CA GLU A 99 -24.92 -26.64 -24.82
C GLU A 99 -25.47 -25.22 -25.00
N LEU A 100 -26.25 -25.00 -26.05
CA LEU A 100 -26.91 -23.71 -26.27
C LEU A 100 -27.91 -23.39 -25.18
N THR A 101 -28.68 -24.36 -24.69
CA THR A 101 -29.62 -24.16 -23.58
C THR A 101 -28.89 -23.72 -22.30
N LYS A 102 -27.74 -24.34 -21.99
CA LYS A 102 -26.87 -23.92 -20.88
C LYS A 102 -26.33 -22.50 -21.11
N THR A 103 -25.92 -22.19 -22.33
CA THR A 103 -25.37 -20.88 -22.70
C THR A 103 -26.42 -19.79 -22.57
N ILE A 104 -27.65 -20.03 -23.05
CA ILE A 104 -28.80 -19.13 -22.91
C ILE A 104 -29.09 -18.86 -21.43
N SER A 105 -29.18 -19.92 -20.61
CA SER A 105 -29.41 -19.80 -19.17
C SER A 105 -28.34 -18.94 -18.49
N ARG A 106 -27.07 -19.13 -18.87
CA ARG A 106 -25.95 -18.32 -18.37
C ARG A 106 -26.07 -16.85 -18.79
N LEU A 107 -26.36 -16.59 -20.06
CA LEU A 107 -26.48 -15.23 -20.61
C LEU A 107 -27.66 -14.48 -19.99
N GLU A 108 -28.78 -15.15 -19.75
CA GLU A 108 -29.94 -14.60 -19.03
C GLU A 108 -29.60 -14.24 -17.59
N ALA A 109 -28.88 -15.12 -16.87
CA ALA A 109 -28.43 -14.83 -15.51
C ALA A 109 -27.52 -13.59 -15.45
N ILE A 110 -26.64 -13.41 -16.45
CA ILE A 110 -25.77 -12.24 -16.56
C ILE A 110 -26.58 -10.95 -16.76
N LEU A 111 -27.65 -10.97 -17.57
CA LEU A 111 -28.48 -9.78 -17.82
C LEU A 111 -29.33 -9.38 -16.61
N VAL A 112 -29.70 -10.34 -15.75
CA VAL A 112 -30.51 -10.08 -14.53
C VAL A 112 -29.65 -9.58 -13.37
N SER A 113 -28.41 -10.06 -13.26
CA SER A 113 -27.53 -9.73 -12.13
C SER A 113 -26.47 -8.70 -12.48
N GLU A 114 -26.64 -7.48 -11.98
CA GLU A 114 -25.63 -6.42 -12.11
C GLU A 114 -24.26 -6.83 -11.52
N LYS A 115 -24.28 -7.64 -10.47
CA LYS A 115 -23.05 -8.17 -9.85
C LYS A 115 -22.23 -9.01 -10.82
N LEU A 116 -22.88 -9.88 -11.60
CA LEU A 116 -22.20 -10.71 -12.60
C LEU A 116 -21.60 -9.87 -13.72
N VAL A 117 -22.28 -8.80 -14.14
CA VAL A 117 -21.73 -7.86 -15.13
C VAL A 117 -20.46 -7.19 -14.61
N ILE A 118 -20.44 -6.75 -13.35
CA ILE A 118 -19.26 -6.13 -12.73
C ILE A 118 -18.12 -7.15 -12.60
N GLU A 119 -18.43 -8.40 -12.25
CA GLU A 119 -17.43 -9.47 -12.16
C GLU A 119 -16.77 -9.75 -13.52
N ILE A 120 -17.55 -9.83 -14.60
CA ILE A 120 -17.04 -9.95 -15.97
C ILE A 120 -16.12 -8.77 -16.32
N ILE A 121 -16.52 -7.53 -16.02
CA ILE A 121 -15.70 -6.34 -16.29
C ILE A 121 -14.38 -6.40 -15.54
N LYS A 122 -14.41 -6.83 -14.27
CA LYS A 122 -13.21 -6.98 -13.44
C LYS A 122 -12.26 -8.00 -14.04
N ASP A 123 -12.76 -9.16 -14.43
CA ASP A 123 -11.95 -10.24 -14.99
C ASP A 123 -11.31 -9.82 -16.32
N GLU A 124 -12.08 -9.16 -17.20
CA GLU A 124 -11.55 -8.59 -18.44
C GLU A 124 -10.46 -7.54 -18.18
N LEU A 125 -10.64 -6.66 -17.20
CA LEU A 125 -9.63 -5.65 -16.84
C LEU A 125 -8.36 -6.27 -16.26
N LEU A 126 -8.49 -7.35 -15.48
CA LEU A 126 -7.35 -8.11 -14.97
C LEU A 126 -6.58 -8.81 -16.09
N GLU A 127 -7.29 -9.34 -17.08
CA GLU A 127 -6.69 -9.93 -18.27
C GLU A 127 -5.94 -8.87 -19.10
N ILE A 128 -6.55 -7.71 -19.33
CA ILE A 128 -5.90 -6.58 -20.02
C ILE A 128 -4.66 -6.14 -19.25
N LYS A 129 -4.75 -6.01 -17.92
CA LYS A 129 -3.59 -5.68 -17.08
C LYS A 129 -2.48 -6.72 -17.27
N LYS A 130 -2.79 -8.01 -17.28
CA LYS A 130 -1.79 -9.06 -17.47
C LYS A 130 -1.13 -9.00 -18.85
N LYS A 131 -1.90 -8.69 -19.89
CA LYS A 131 -1.43 -8.69 -21.28
C LYS A 131 -0.64 -7.44 -21.66
N TYR A 132 -0.97 -6.29 -21.07
CA TYR A 132 -0.44 -4.98 -21.46
C TYR A 132 0.28 -4.24 -20.31
N ALA A 133 0.66 -4.93 -19.24
CA ALA A 133 1.45 -4.33 -18.17
C ALA A 133 2.88 -4.01 -18.66
N ASP A 134 3.36 -2.82 -18.29
CA ASP A 134 4.74 -2.41 -18.41
C ASP A 134 5.26 -1.82 -17.09
N GLU A 135 6.58 -1.78 -16.94
CA GLU A 135 7.20 -1.13 -15.79
C GLU A 135 7.09 0.39 -15.93
N ARG A 136 6.92 1.06 -14.78
CA ARG A 136 6.88 2.52 -14.75
C ARG A 136 8.23 3.08 -15.19
N ARG A 137 8.23 3.82 -16.30
CA ARG A 137 9.46 4.43 -16.86
C ARG A 137 9.92 5.69 -16.11
N THR A 138 8.98 6.40 -15.47
CA THR A 138 9.25 7.67 -14.80
C THR A 138 9.32 7.49 -13.29
N GLU A 139 10.24 8.19 -12.65
CA GLU A 139 10.24 8.36 -11.21
C GLU A 139 9.53 9.69 -10.87
N ILE A 140 8.77 9.72 -9.77
CA ILE A 140 8.24 10.97 -9.24
C ILE A 140 9.30 11.49 -8.27
N ALA A 141 10.17 12.37 -8.76
CA ALA A 141 11.05 13.14 -7.91
C ALA A 141 10.27 14.28 -7.24
N ASP A 142 10.62 14.61 -6.00
CA ASP A 142 10.12 15.83 -5.35
C ASP A 142 10.56 17.05 -6.18
N ALA A 143 9.65 18.02 -6.37
CA ALA A 143 9.92 19.21 -7.16
C ALA A 143 11.10 20.00 -6.57
N THR A 144 12.17 20.18 -7.36
CA THR A 144 13.38 20.94 -7.00
C THR A 144 13.28 22.45 -7.21
N ASP A 145 12.12 22.96 -7.68
CA ASP A 145 12.00 24.36 -8.14
C ASP A 145 11.41 25.35 -7.12
N ASP A 146 11.12 24.91 -5.89
CA ASP A 146 10.93 25.86 -4.80
C ASP A 146 12.28 26.05 -4.10
N ILE A 147 13.00 27.15 -4.37
CA ILE A 147 14.10 27.59 -3.51
C ILE A 147 13.52 27.65 -2.10
N THR A 148 13.88 26.68 -1.27
CA THR A 148 13.35 26.62 0.07
C THR A 148 13.99 27.75 0.87
N LEU A 149 13.31 28.24 1.89
CA LEU A 149 13.93 29.14 2.88
C LEU A 149 15.23 28.55 3.45
N GLU A 150 15.38 27.22 3.41
CA GLU A 150 16.60 26.51 3.80
C GLU A 150 17.76 26.75 2.82
N ASP A 151 17.52 26.75 1.50
CA ASP A 151 18.57 26.98 0.48
C ASP A 151 19.16 28.41 0.53
N MET A 152 18.44 29.36 1.14
CA MET A 152 18.93 30.73 1.39
C MET A 152 19.71 30.86 2.70
N LEU A 153 19.74 29.84 3.56
CA LEU A 153 20.45 29.89 4.83
C LEU A 153 21.92 29.53 4.64
N ILE A 154 22.78 30.27 5.32
CA ILE A 154 24.22 30.00 5.32
C ILE A 154 24.46 28.75 6.15
N GLU A 155 25.23 27.81 5.59
CA GLU A 155 25.68 26.63 6.32
C GLU A 155 26.72 27.03 7.38
N GLU A 156 26.28 27.19 8.62
CA GLU A 156 27.13 27.49 9.76
C GLU A 156 27.14 26.37 10.81
N GLU A 157 28.28 26.20 11.48
CA GLU A 157 28.44 25.30 12.62
C GLU A 157 27.84 25.92 13.90
N MET A 158 26.93 25.18 14.52
CA MET A 158 26.15 25.61 15.67
C MET A 158 26.38 24.68 16.85
N VAL A 159 26.59 25.25 18.03
CA VAL A 159 26.48 24.52 19.30
C VAL A 159 25.01 24.47 19.68
N VAL A 160 24.46 23.27 19.72
CA VAL A 160 23.12 23.03 20.24
C VAL A 160 23.25 22.45 21.64
N THR A 161 22.49 23.02 22.57
CA THR A 161 22.47 22.60 23.97
C THR A 161 21.06 22.19 24.34
N VAL A 162 20.92 21.03 24.99
CA VAL A 162 19.67 20.51 25.54
C VAL A 162 19.82 20.41 27.05
N SER A 163 18.88 20.98 27.80
CA SER A 163 18.83 20.85 29.26
C SER A 163 17.97 19.68 29.71
N HIS A 164 18.12 19.28 30.98
CA HIS A 164 17.35 18.20 31.60
C HIS A 164 15.84 18.45 31.52
N ASP A 165 15.42 19.70 31.73
CA ASP A 165 14.02 20.12 31.59
C ASP A 165 13.52 20.17 30.14
N GLY A 166 14.34 19.73 29.17
CA GLY A 166 13.99 19.66 27.76
C GLY A 166 14.01 21.02 27.04
N TYR A 167 14.71 22.02 27.58
CA TYR A 167 14.95 23.27 26.86
C TYR A 167 16.07 23.11 25.85
N ILE A 168 15.83 23.57 24.63
CA ILE A 168 16.79 23.53 23.53
C ILE A 168 17.08 24.94 23.02
N LYS A 169 18.33 25.18 22.67
CA LYS A 169 18.78 26.36 21.93
C LYS A 169 19.95 26.04 21.03
N ARG A 170 20.18 26.90 20.05
CA ARG A 170 21.40 26.94 19.25
C ARG A 170 22.16 28.25 19.43
N ASN A 171 23.47 28.18 19.32
CA ASN A 171 24.39 29.32 19.32
C ASN A 171 25.50 29.08 18.30
N ALA A 172 25.99 30.14 17.66
CA ALA A 172 27.16 30.03 16.79
C ALA A 172 28.36 29.53 17.60
N VAL A 173 29.14 28.60 17.04
CA VAL A 173 30.36 28.07 17.67
C VAL A 173 31.34 29.20 18.03
N SER A 174 31.36 30.28 17.24
CA SER A 174 32.20 31.47 17.45
C SER A 174 32.01 32.16 18.81
N LEU A 175 30.88 31.93 19.50
CA LEU A 175 30.60 32.44 20.84
C LEU A 175 31.33 31.66 21.96
N TYR A 176 31.83 30.46 21.65
CA TYR A 176 32.57 29.58 22.54
C TYR A 176 34.05 29.58 22.16
N ARG A 177 34.74 30.71 22.37
CA ARG A 177 36.18 30.81 22.11
C ARG A 177 36.98 30.09 23.19
N SER A 178 37.99 29.32 22.75
CA SER A 178 39.00 28.75 23.65
C SER A 178 39.69 29.87 24.44
N GLN A 179 39.71 29.75 25.77
CA GLN A 179 40.52 30.60 26.63
C GLN A 179 41.82 29.89 26.98
N HIS A 180 42.86 30.66 27.31
CA HIS A 180 44.14 30.13 27.75
C HIS A 180 43.97 29.28 29.02
N ARG A 181 44.86 28.29 29.22
CA ARG A 181 44.88 27.47 30.45
C ARG A 181 44.92 28.38 31.68
N GLY A 182 44.02 28.14 32.64
CA GLY A 182 43.90 28.92 33.88
C GLY A 182 42.84 30.01 33.89
N GLY A 183 42.15 30.28 32.77
CA GLY A 183 40.98 31.18 32.74
C GLY A 183 39.74 30.54 33.37
N MET A 184 38.95 31.33 34.12
CA MET A 184 37.62 30.89 34.58
C MET A 184 36.72 30.64 33.37
N GLY A 185 36.22 29.41 33.23
CA GLY A 185 35.39 28.97 32.11
C GLY A 185 34.24 29.94 31.78
N VAL A 186 34.01 30.10 30.49
CA VAL A 186 32.99 30.99 29.95
C VAL A 186 31.60 30.51 30.38
N LYS A 187 30.90 31.27 31.26
CA LYS A 187 29.55 30.91 31.75
C LYS A 187 28.57 30.69 30.58
N GLY A 188 28.06 29.47 30.45
CA GLY A 188 27.09 29.04 29.43
C GLY A 188 25.67 29.57 29.71
N MET A 189 24.74 28.65 29.96
CA MET A 189 23.32 28.94 30.21
C MET A 189 23.10 29.45 31.65
N GLN A 190 22.25 30.47 31.84
CA GLN A 190 21.68 30.74 33.16
C GLN A 190 20.60 29.71 33.42
N ILE A 191 20.82 28.95 34.47
CA ILE A 191 19.96 27.86 34.88
C ILE A 191 19.21 28.32 36.15
N ARG A 192 17.96 27.89 36.36
CA ARG A 192 17.37 27.85 37.72
C ARG A 192 18.28 27.01 38.63
N GLN A 193 18.12 27.09 39.95
CA GLN A 193 19.00 26.38 40.89
C GLN A 193 19.06 24.83 40.72
N GLU A 194 18.30 24.24 39.78
CA GLU A 194 18.13 22.78 39.61
C GLU A 194 18.21 22.23 38.16
N ASP A 195 18.26 23.05 37.10
CA ASP A 195 18.35 22.50 35.73
C ASP A 195 19.84 22.27 35.34
N VAL A 196 20.15 21.39 34.40
CA VAL A 196 21.53 21.12 33.99
C VAL A 196 21.55 20.89 32.50
N VAL A 197 22.61 21.34 31.83
CA VAL A 197 22.82 20.99 30.42
C VAL A 197 23.20 19.51 30.35
N GLU A 198 22.33 18.68 29.78
CA GLU A 198 22.56 17.25 29.64
C GLU A 198 23.37 16.91 28.40
N ASP A 199 22.99 17.49 27.26
CA ASP A 199 23.59 17.19 25.98
C ASP A 199 24.08 18.47 25.29
N ILE A 200 25.31 18.39 24.77
CA ILE A 200 25.93 19.41 23.94
C ILE A 200 26.48 18.72 22.70
N PHE A 201 26.11 19.22 21.53
CA PHE A 201 26.64 18.74 20.26
C PHE A 201 26.84 19.90 19.29
N VAL A 202 27.82 19.71 18.41
CA VAL A 202 28.12 20.61 17.29
C VAL A 202 27.41 20.04 16.07
N ALA A 203 26.63 20.87 15.39
CA ALA A 203 25.83 20.49 14.24
C ALA A 203 25.73 21.65 13.25
N SER A 204 25.65 21.32 11.96
CA SER A 204 25.36 22.29 10.91
C SER A 204 23.92 22.79 11.03
N THR A 205 23.67 24.04 10.66
CA THR A 205 22.32 24.61 10.49
C THR A 205 21.36 23.72 9.67
N HIS A 206 21.90 22.97 8.71
CA HIS A 206 21.16 22.10 7.79
C HIS A 206 20.97 20.67 8.34
N ASP A 207 21.62 20.33 9.44
CA ASP A 207 21.47 19.00 10.05
C ASP A 207 20.06 18.79 10.59
N TYR A 208 19.64 17.53 10.60
CA TYR A 208 18.44 17.10 11.30
C TYR A 208 18.77 16.77 12.75
N MET A 209 17.95 17.28 13.67
CA MET A 209 17.87 16.81 15.04
C MET A 209 16.78 15.74 15.16
N LEU A 210 17.21 14.50 15.36
CA LEU A 210 16.34 13.36 15.63
C LEU A 210 15.97 13.35 17.11
N CYS A 211 14.72 13.69 17.41
CA CYS A 211 14.19 13.73 18.78
C CYS A 211 13.39 12.44 19.05
N PHE A 212 13.96 11.55 19.84
CA PHE A 212 13.32 10.32 20.28
C PHE A 212 12.54 10.56 21.55
N THR A 213 11.35 10.00 21.64
CA THR A 213 10.46 10.19 22.79
C THR A 213 10.43 8.98 23.70
N THR A 214 9.99 9.16 24.94
CA THR A 214 9.78 8.07 25.91
C THR A 214 8.81 7.00 25.42
N ARG A 215 7.86 7.35 24.53
CA ARG A 215 6.92 6.43 23.88
C ARG A 215 7.45 5.77 22.60
N GLY A 216 8.73 5.90 22.30
CA GLY A 216 9.37 5.23 21.16
C GLY A 216 9.02 5.86 19.80
N ARG A 217 8.58 7.11 19.80
CA ARG A 217 8.38 7.90 18.57
C ARG A 217 9.63 8.68 18.23
N LEU A 218 9.76 9.03 16.96
CA LEU A 218 10.81 9.89 16.44
C LEU A 218 10.18 11.10 15.75
N HIS A 219 10.69 12.27 16.10
CA HIS A 219 10.42 13.53 15.44
C HIS A 219 11.71 14.13 14.89
N TRP A 220 11.57 15.02 13.90
CA TRP A 220 12.69 15.72 13.28
C TRP A 220 12.51 17.21 13.46
N ILE A 221 13.59 17.90 13.76
CA ILE A 221 13.65 19.35 13.66
C ILE A 221 14.99 19.75 13.07
N LYS A 222 14.98 20.57 12.02
CA LYS A 222 16.20 21.13 11.45
C LYS A 222 16.86 22.07 12.45
N VAL A 223 18.19 22.05 12.53
CA VAL A 223 18.95 22.87 13.49
C VAL A 223 18.63 24.36 13.34
N HIS A 224 18.53 24.90 12.12
CA HIS A 224 18.21 26.31 11.90
C HIS A 224 16.85 26.75 12.50
N ARG A 225 15.87 25.82 12.64
CA ARG A 225 14.56 26.09 13.27
C ARG A 225 14.63 26.14 14.80
N LEU A 226 15.72 25.66 15.41
CA LEU A 226 15.93 25.79 16.85
C LEU A 226 16.07 27.27 17.22
N PRO A 227 15.58 27.67 18.41
CA PRO A 227 15.66 29.06 18.84
C PRO A 227 17.12 29.47 19.03
N GLN A 228 17.49 30.59 18.45
CA GLN A 228 18.74 31.25 18.74
C GLN A 228 18.56 32.10 20.00
N ALA A 229 19.30 31.77 21.04
CA ALA A 229 19.27 32.50 22.29
C ALA A 229 20.72 32.73 22.72
N GLY A 230 21.07 33.96 23.11
CA GLY A 230 22.42 34.29 23.56
C GLY A 230 22.91 33.33 24.64
N ARG A 231 24.23 33.29 24.87
CA ARG A 231 24.88 32.26 25.71
C ARG A 231 24.15 31.97 27.04
N ALA A 232 23.73 33.02 27.75
CA ALA A 232 22.99 32.94 29.02
C ALA A 232 21.48 32.59 28.88
N GLY A 233 20.87 32.79 27.72
CA GLY A 233 19.44 32.54 27.50
C GLY A 233 19.09 31.05 27.57
N ARG A 234 17.86 30.73 27.95
CA ARG A 234 17.41 29.34 28.16
C ARG A 234 16.92 28.63 26.90
N GLY A 235 16.54 29.36 25.85
CA GLY A 235 15.92 28.76 24.67
C GLY A 235 14.43 28.50 24.85
N LYS A 236 13.90 27.50 24.13
CA LYS A 236 12.49 27.09 24.20
C LYS A 236 12.39 25.60 24.55
N ALA A 237 11.29 25.20 25.18
CA ALA A 237 11.03 23.80 25.47
C ALA A 237 10.78 23.00 24.17
N LEU A 238 11.41 21.84 24.05
CA LEU A 238 11.28 20.93 22.90
C LEU A 238 9.83 20.53 22.62
N VAL A 239 9.02 20.37 23.67
CA VAL A 239 7.60 20.03 23.58
C VAL A 239 6.79 21.07 22.78
N ASN A 240 7.23 22.34 22.74
CA ASN A 240 6.56 23.40 21.97
C ASN A 240 7.00 23.45 20.51
N LEU A 241 8.08 22.75 20.15
CA LEU A 241 8.64 22.69 18.81
C LEU A 241 8.20 21.44 18.05
N LEU A 242 7.67 20.44 18.77
CA LEU A 242 7.31 19.13 18.25
C LEU A 242 5.83 18.84 18.51
N GLN A 243 5.16 18.17 17.58
CA GLN A 243 3.77 17.72 17.75
C GLN A 243 3.73 16.42 18.56
N LEU A 244 3.98 16.52 19.87
CA LEU A 244 3.97 15.38 20.80
C LEU A 244 2.54 15.02 21.22
N LYS A 245 2.33 13.77 21.60
CA LYS A 245 1.07 13.33 22.22
C LYS A 245 1.06 13.63 23.73
N ASP A 246 -0.12 13.61 24.34
CA ASP A 246 -0.25 13.78 25.79
C ASP A 246 0.57 12.75 26.57
N GLY A 247 1.34 13.23 27.55
CA GLY A 247 2.22 12.39 28.38
C GLY A 247 3.50 11.90 27.67
N GLU A 248 3.82 12.44 26.51
CA GLU A 248 5.05 12.12 25.77
C GLU A 248 6.13 13.18 25.99
N THR A 249 7.34 12.74 26.34
CA THR A 249 8.50 13.61 26.54
C THR A 249 9.66 13.15 25.66
N VAL A 250 10.58 14.06 25.34
CA VAL A 250 11.79 13.72 24.56
C VAL A 250 12.80 13.05 25.50
N SER A 251 13.26 11.86 25.15
CA SER A 251 14.27 11.11 25.92
C SER A 251 15.69 11.30 25.39
N THR A 252 15.86 11.54 24.09
CA THR A 252 17.18 11.76 23.48
C THR A 252 17.06 12.57 22.21
N ALA A 253 18.00 13.50 21.99
CA ALA A 253 18.19 14.19 20.73
C ALA A 253 19.52 13.76 20.08
N LEU A 254 19.52 13.44 18.78
CA LEU A 254 20.72 13.06 18.02
C LEU A 254 20.84 13.93 16.76
N SER A 255 22.02 14.49 16.50
CA SER A 255 22.28 15.20 15.24
C SER A 255 22.60 14.23 14.10
N VAL A 256 22.00 14.45 12.93
CA VAL A 256 22.21 13.68 11.71
C VAL A 256 22.26 14.61 10.51
N ARG A 257 23.40 14.66 9.84
CA ARG A 257 23.56 15.35 8.54
C ARG A 257 22.97 14.54 7.40
N GLU A 258 23.38 13.28 7.30
CA GLU A 258 22.99 12.37 6.21
C GLU A 258 22.48 11.04 6.75
N PHE A 259 21.44 10.50 6.10
CA PHE A 259 20.87 9.18 6.37
C PHE A 259 21.59 8.11 5.54
N SER A 260 22.87 7.92 5.84
CA SER A 260 23.79 7.02 5.12
C SER A 260 23.56 5.54 5.47
N ASP A 261 23.81 4.69 4.47
CA ASP A 261 23.83 3.24 4.66
C ASP A 261 25.01 2.83 5.58
N GLY A 262 24.83 1.74 6.31
CA GLY A 262 25.84 1.26 7.28
C GLY A 262 25.84 1.98 8.63
N LYS A 263 25.01 3.03 8.82
CA LYS A 263 24.74 3.62 10.13
C LYS A 263 23.45 3.06 10.74
N PHE A 264 23.44 2.97 12.06
CA PHE A 264 22.29 2.48 12.82
C PHE A 264 21.96 3.39 13.98
N VAL A 265 20.72 3.32 14.44
CA VAL A 265 20.28 3.87 15.71
C VAL A 265 20.04 2.69 16.65
N LEU A 266 20.84 2.64 17.71
CA LEU A 266 20.67 1.71 18.82
C LEU A 266 19.83 2.37 19.91
N MET A 267 18.74 1.74 20.29
CA MET A 267 17.78 2.19 21.29
C MET A 267 17.77 1.23 22.48
N VAL A 268 17.59 1.77 23.68
CA VAL A 268 17.52 1.03 24.94
C VAL A 268 16.31 1.46 25.75
N THR A 269 15.54 0.50 26.24
CA THR A 269 14.35 0.74 27.06
C THR A 269 14.60 0.57 28.55
N ARG A 270 13.66 1.03 29.37
CA ARG A 270 13.68 0.92 30.83
C ARG A 270 13.69 -0.53 31.30
N LYS A 271 13.02 -1.43 30.56
CA LYS A 271 13.03 -2.89 30.84
C LYS A 271 14.26 -3.64 30.31
N GLY A 272 15.26 -2.93 29.79
CA GLY A 272 16.49 -3.54 29.28
C GLY A 272 16.35 -4.18 27.90
N VAL A 273 15.32 -3.80 27.13
CA VAL A 273 15.19 -4.18 25.71
C VAL A 273 16.11 -3.27 24.89
N VAL A 274 16.82 -3.86 23.94
CA VAL A 274 17.65 -3.16 22.97
C VAL A 274 17.15 -3.39 21.56
N LYS A 275 17.23 -2.35 20.74
CA LYS A 275 16.85 -2.42 19.34
C LYS A 275 17.81 -1.65 18.47
N LYS A 276 18.27 -2.29 17.39
CA LYS A 276 19.06 -1.66 16.34
C LYS A 276 18.19 -1.44 15.09
N THR A 277 18.16 -0.22 14.58
CA THR A 277 17.42 0.14 13.36
C THR A 277 18.34 0.86 12.39
N ALA A 278 18.29 0.52 11.10
CA ALA A 278 19.10 1.20 10.10
C ALA A 278 18.70 2.69 9.99
N LEU A 279 19.69 3.59 10.01
CA LEU A 279 19.48 5.04 9.95
C LEU A 279 18.67 5.49 8.71
N PRO A 280 18.86 4.92 7.50
CA PRO A 280 18.06 5.27 6.32
C PRO A 280 16.54 5.12 6.48
N LEU A 281 16.07 4.26 7.40
CA LEU A 281 14.64 4.10 7.66
C LEU A 281 14.00 5.35 8.30
N PHE A 282 14.81 6.30 8.75
CA PHE A 282 14.38 7.58 9.32
C PHE A 282 14.54 8.77 8.36
N ARG A 283 14.85 8.51 7.07
CA ARG A 283 15.12 9.56 6.07
C ARG A 283 13.95 10.49 5.78
N ASN A 284 12.71 10.02 5.93
CA ASN A 284 11.50 10.72 5.46
C ASN A 284 10.73 11.34 6.64
N PRO A 285 10.88 12.65 6.91
CA PRO A 285 10.23 13.32 8.04
C PRO A 285 8.72 13.38 7.86
N ARG A 286 8.00 13.36 8.98
CA ARG A 286 6.54 13.58 9.03
C ARG A 286 6.22 14.52 10.19
N ALA A 287 5.31 15.46 9.99
CA ALA A 287 4.95 16.47 11.00
C ALA A 287 4.55 15.84 12.35
N GLY A 288 3.72 14.79 12.33
CA GLY A 288 3.28 14.07 13.52
C GLY A 288 4.29 13.05 14.07
N GLY A 289 5.50 12.97 13.52
CA GLY A 289 6.50 11.96 13.88
C GLY A 289 6.16 10.55 13.37
N ILE A 290 7.07 9.61 13.60
CA ILE A 290 6.92 8.18 13.25
C ILE A 290 7.20 7.29 14.45
N ILE A 291 6.80 6.03 14.36
CA ILE A 291 7.21 5.01 15.32
C ILE A 291 8.66 4.62 15.00
N ALA A 292 9.54 4.68 16.00
CA ALA A 292 10.92 4.20 15.91
C ALA A 292 11.10 2.86 16.64
N LEU A 293 10.33 2.66 17.72
CA LEU A 293 10.33 1.48 18.56
C LEU A 293 8.90 1.22 19.04
N ASN A 294 8.41 -0.01 18.88
CA ASN A 294 7.16 -0.41 19.50
C ASN A 294 7.45 -0.81 20.95
N LEU A 295 6.73 -0.22 21.90
CA LEU A 295 6.92 -0.42 23.33
C LEU A 295 5.68 -1.06 23.94
N ASP A 296 5.89 -1.89 24.96
CA ASP A 296 4.81 -2.33 25.84
C ASP A 296 4.29 -1.14 26.67
N SER A 297 3.06 -1.22 27.17
CA SER A 297 2.37 -0.09 27.83
C SER A 297 3.10 0.45 29.07
N ASP A 298 3.91 -0.39 29.71
CA ASP A 298 4.67 -0.14 30.93
C ASP A 298 6.20 -0.08 30.70
N ASP A 299 6.63 0.06 29.44
CA ASP A 299 8.03 0.30 29.08
C ASP A 299 8.22 1.68 28.45
N GLU A 300 9.44 2.20 28.54
CA GLU A 300 9.80 3.53 28.05
C GLU A 300 11.18 3.50 27.39
N LEU A 301 11.33 4.27 26.31
CA LEU A 301 12.63 4.49 25.72
C LEU A 301 13.48 5.40 26.64
N VAL A 302 14.62 4.88 27.09
CA VAL A 302 15.55 5.61 27.96
C VAL A 302 16.57 6.38 27.13
N ARG A 303 17.18 5.73 26.13
CA ARG A 303 18.27 6.35 25.37
C ARG A 303 18.38 5.80 23.95
N ALA A 304 18.77 6.66 23.03
CA ALA A 304 19.16 6.30 21.67
C ALA A 304 20.60 6.75 21.37
N ARG A 305 21.34 6.02 20.54
CA ARG A 305 22.68 6.41 20.08
C ARG A 305 22.89 5.99 18.63
N ILE A 306 23.65 6.81 17.88
CA ILE A 306 24.09 6.46 16.53
C ILE A 306 25.32 5.57 16.62
N THR A 307 25.32 4.53 15.79
CA THR A 307 26.36 3.53 15.71
C THR A 307 26.66 3.18 14.25
N ASP A 308 27.75 2.44 14.03
CA ASP A 308 28.25 1.99 12.72
C ASP A 308 28.23 0.46 12.58
N GLY A 309 27.64 -0.25 13.55
CA GLY A 309 27.49 -1.70 13.52
C GLY A 309 28.65 -2.47 14.14
N SER A 310 29.78 -1.82 14.43
CA SER A 310 30.98 -2.45 15.02
C SER A 310 31.26 -2.00 16.46
N ARG A 311 30.35 -1.25 17.08
CA ARG A 311 30.57 -0.72 18.44
C ARG A 311 30.33 -1.75 19.52
N GLN A 312 30.86 -1.45 20.70
CA GLN A 312 30.57 -2.15 21.94
C GLN A 312 29.40 -1.44 22.65
N VAL A 313 28.41 -2.20 23.08
CA VAL A 313 27.27 -1.72 23.84
C VAL A 313 27.51 -2.03 25.31
N PHE A 314 27.44 -1.01 26.15
CA PHE A 314 27.53 -1.13 27.61
C PHE A 314 26.23 -0.64 28.23
N LEU A 315 25.54 -1.52 28.95
CA LEU A 315 24.33 -1.18 29.70
C LEU A 315 24.61 -1.36 31.19
N ALA A 316 24.19 -0.39 31.99
CA ALA A 316 24.28 -0.44 33.45
C ALA A 316 22.90 -0.18 34.06
N THR A 317 22.61 -0.87 35.17
CA THR A 317 21.38 -0.71 35.94
C THR A 317 21.64 0.06 37.22
N LEU A 318 20.57 0.61 37.81
CA LEU A 318 20.63 1.32 39.09
C LEU A 318 21.19 0.44 40.23
N GLN A 319 20.96 -0.88 40.19
CA GLN A 319 21.45 -1.83 41.20
C GLN A 319 22.91 -2.26 40.96
N GLY A 320 23.65 -1.57 40.09
CA GLY A 320 25.06 -1.86 39.82
C GLY A 320 25.31 -3.09 38.96
N LYS A 321 24.29 -3.68 38.34
CA LYS A 321 24.49 -4.74 37.34
C LYS A 321 24.86 -4.09 36.01
N ALA A 322 25.82 -4.67 35.30
CA ALA A 322 26.21 -4.21 33.98
C ALA A 322 26.40 -5.37 33.01
N ILE A 323 26.18 -5.11 31.73
CA ILE A 323 26.51 -6.04 30.64
C ILE A 323 27.23 -5.28 29.54
N ARG A 324 28.21 -5.93 28.91
CA ARG A 324 28.91 -5.45 27.74
C ARG A 324 28.81 -6.50 26.64
N PHE A 325 28.44 -6.09 25.44
CA PHE A 325 28.37 -6.98 24.28
C PHE A 325 28.65 -6.23 22.97
N GLU A 326 28.99 -6.95 21.92
CA GLU A 326 29.16 -6.37 20.59
C GLU A 326 27.81 -6.06 19.94
N GLU A 327 27.69 -4.91 19.31
CA GLU A 327 26.49 -4.52 18.58
C GLU A 327 26.12 -5.50 17.45
N SER A 328 27.09 -6.24 16.92
CA SER A 328 26.91 -7.32 15.94
C SER A 328 25.92 -8.40 16.43
N GLN A 329 25.84 -8.63 17.76
CA GLN A 329 24.94 -9.60 18.38
C GLN A 329 23.46 -9.15 18.35
N VAL A 330 23.22 -7.85 18.17
CA VAL A 330 21.85 -7.32 18.01
C VAL A 330 21.56 -7.16 16.53
N ARG A 331 20.70 -8.00 15.96
CA ARG A 331 20.29 -7.86 14.55
C ARG A 331 19.57 -6.53 14.30
N ALA A 332 19.80 -5.93 13.14
CA ALA A 332 19.03 -4.78 12.70
C ALA A 332 17.58 -5.19 12.40
N MET A 333 16.62 -4.38 12.82
CA MET A 333 15.19 -4.63 12.65
C MET A 333 14.48 -3.43 12.03
N GLY A 334 13.26 -3.66 11.53
CA GLY A 334 12.37 -2.61 11.06
C GLY A 334 11.85 -1.71 12.20
N ARG A 335 11.35 -0.53 11.83
CA ARG A 335 10.86 0.50 12.76
C ARG A 335 9.74 0.03 13.70
N ASN A 336 8.88 -0.89 13.27
CA ASN A 336 7.75 -1.37 14.09
C ASN A 336 8.09 -2.54 15.03
N ALA A 337 9.32 -3.06 15.01
CA ALA A 337 9.71 -4.16 15.89
C ALA A 337 9.94 -3.69 17.35
N ALA A 338 9.77 -4.61 18.31
CA ALA A 338 9.99 -4.36 19.74
C ALA A 338 11.47 -4.46 20.16
N GLY A 339 12.30 -5.19 19.42
CA GLY A 339 13.72 -5.40 19.75
C GLY A 339 13.99 -6.76 20.41
N VAL A 340 15.14 -6.89 21.06
CA VAL A 340 15.57 -8.08 21.81
C VAL A 340 15.97 -7.69 23.23
N ARG A 341 15.95 -8.63 24.16
CA ARG A 341 16.46 -8.37 25.52
C ARG A 341 17.98 -8.15 25.48
N GLY A 342 18.45 -6.99 25.91
CA GLY A 342 19.87 -6.66 26.00
C GLY A 342 20.45 -6.90 27.40
N ILE A 343 19.67 -6.66 28.45
CA ILE A 343 20.04 -6.99 29.84
C ILE A 343 18.84 -7.59 30.57
N ARG A 344 19.08 -8.58 31.42
CA ARG A 344 18.06 -9.11 32.32
C ARG A 344 18.02 -8.25 33.59
N LEU A 345 16.92 -7.54 33.78
CA LEU A 345 16.62 -6.86 35.04
C LEU A 345 16.07 -7.90 36.03
N ALA A 346 16.40 -7.72 37.31
CA ALA A 346 16.04 -8.64 38.39
C ALA A 346 14.61 -8.40 38.87
#